data_AF-A0A9N8LJT8-F1
#
_entry.id   AF-A0A9N8LJT8-F1
#
_cell.length_a   1.000
_cell.length_b   1.000
_cell.length_c   1.000
_cell.angle_alpha   90.00
_cell.angle_beta   90.00
_cell.angle_gamma   90.00
#
_symmetry.space_group_name_H-M   'P 1'
#
loop_
_entity.id
_entity.type
_entity.pdbx_description
1 polymer ?
#
loop_
_entity_poly.entity_id
_entity_poly.type
_entity_poly.pdbx_seq_one_letter_code
_entity_poly.pdbx_strand_id
1 'polypeptide(L)'
;GLDDLASGIIRTPLPPHITFLDDPLRVLRCIRFAARFHYVVHPDIIACLSDQAYPEFYTEDKRVFGRLPGGKAEGEKGRSEEVDKARVELKELHLRSKVSRERFGIEIDKMMRGPDPLRAITLITALDLYSIVFHPPHSSLSSHYLPFDLDRDSPALVPNTTSVQIASQITETNAEKLVRGPGANVLGFEAGSRLDAVWECARGSGSGGGGEVVDRMDEVREGDPSSSSHRSDDRAALAHALAHSSTTNTSWTALLPPALIQVMLDPEQRARLFLAAALLPMERIGVLEAVGGGGKGGGKKKVKLLWAAESVVSQGLKLGNRQAKDPISALFRARALIETVLDGRETFVRAKADAGAAKGLGLPAGVWPDVEVLGGEGEGEEEKRSMMKFGLLLRQPSLTSSANHVSLAPALLFALVSRLAHASLHPDADGGKKKAEAEEEIVRGYVWFWEQCTQSGLLERAEEKPVLDGNQIKSILNFHPGPLTPRIQTAILAWQLAPPSPSSQGPEHAEAAAWLKETSSAAE
;
A
#
# COMPACT_ATOMS: atom_id res chain seq x y z
N GLY A 1 -34.13 19.10 1.44
CA GLY A 1 -34.33 18.28 0.22
C GLY A 1 -33.75 18.98 -0.99
N LEU A 2 -34.56 19.76 -1.72
CA LEU A 2 -34.10 20.56 -2.85
C LEU A 2 -33.08 21.63 -2.43
N ASP A 3 -33.29 22.27 -1.29
CA ASP A 3 -32.34 23.26 -0.74
C ASP A 3 -30.98 22.64 -0.40
N ASP A 4 -30.98 21.42 0.15
CA ASP A 4 -29.73 20.70 0.44
C ASP A 4 -29.02 20.30 -0.86
N LEU A 5 -29.76 19.91 -1.90
CA LEU A 5 -29.19 19.60 -3.22
C LEU A 5 -28.56 20.84 -3.86
N ALA A 6 -29.26 21.99 -3.81
CA ALA A 6 -28.75 23.28 -4.30
C ALA A 6 -27.52 23.74 -3.49
N SER A 7 -27.48 23.43 -2.20
CA SER A 7 -26.38 23.79 -1.30
C SER A 7 -25.24 22.76 -1.27
N GLY A 8 -25.40 21.62 -1.95
CA GLY A 8 -24.43 20.53 -1.92
C GLY A 8 -24.24 19.90 -0.53
N ILE A 9 -25.34 19.64 0.19
CA ILE A 9 -25.34 19.11 1.56
C ILE A 9 -25.90 17.67 1.58
N ILE A 10 -25.18 16.76 2.21
CA ILE A 10 -25.67 15.42 2.58
C ILE A 10 -26.29 15.52 3.97
N ARG A 11 -27.62 15.36 4.04
CA ARG A 11 -28.42 15.34 5.27
C ARG A 11 -29.28 14.08 5.30
N THR A 12 -29.56 13.55 6.49
CA THR A 12 -30.53 12.48 6.68
C THR A 12 -31.96 13.04 6.73
N PRO A 13 -32.98 12.30 6.28
CA PRO A 13 -34.38 12.76 6.32
C PRO A 13 -34.97 12.81 7.74
N LEU A 14 -34.47 11.95 8.63
CA LEU A 14 -34.77 11.90 10.07
C LEU A 14 -33.49 12.20 10.86
N PRO A 15 -33.56 12.42 12.19
CA PRO A 15 -32.37 12.49 13.02
C PRO A 15 -31.37 11.36 12.70
N PRO A 16 -30.07 11.66 12.56
CA PRO A 16 -29.09 10.68 12.07
C PRO A 16 -29.06 9.38 12.86
N HIS A 17 -29.16 9.44 14.19
CA HIS A 17 -29.17 8.26 15.04
C HIS A 17 -30.33 7.31 14.70
N ILE A 18 -31.55 7.83 14.45
CA ILE A 18 -32.70 7.02 14.01
C ILE A 18 -32.42 6.41 12.64
N THR A 19 -31.96 7.24 11.69
CA THR A 19 -31.72 6.81 10.30
C THR A 19 -30.68 5.70 10.20
N PHE A 20 -29.62 5.78 10.99
CA PHE A 20 -28.51 4.83 10.98
C PHE A 20 -28.78 3.57 11.81
N LEU A 21 -29.60 3.64 12.87
CA LEU A 21 -30.03 2.44 13.59
C LEU A 21 -30.98 1.57 12.73
N ASP A 22 -31.81 2.20 11.89
CA ASP A 22 -32.69 1.52 10.93
C ASP A 22 -31.90 0.79 9.83
N ASP A 23 -30.96 1.48 9.17
CA ASP A 23 -30.05 0.88 8.20
C ASP A 23 -28.62 1.43 8.36
N PRO A 24 -27.73 0.68 9.04
CA PRO A 24 -26.38 1.16 9.35
C PRO A 24 -25.51 1.35 8.11
N LEU A 25 -25.82 0.68 6.99
CA LEU A 25 -25.09 0.85 5.74
C LEU A 25 -25.23 2.28 5.18
N ARG A 26 -26.27 3.02 5.61
CA ARG A 26 -26.47 4.43 5.23
C ARG A 26 -25.29 5.32 5.64
N VAL A 27 -24.54 4.98 6.68
CA VAL A 27 -23.31 5.70 7.06
C VAL A 27 -22.30 5.68 5.91
N LEU A 28 -21.99 4.51 5.37
CA LEU A 28 -21.05 4.38 4.24
C LEU A 28 -21.60 5.00 2.97
N ARG A 29 -22.92 4.95 2.76
CA ARG A 29 -23.56 5.62 1.62
C ARG A 29 -23.43 7.14 1.70
N CYS A 30 -23.57 7.73 2.89
CA CYS A 30 -23.35 9.16 3.11
C CYS A 30 -21.93 9.57 2.70
N ILE A 31 -20.92 8.80 3.14
CA ILE A 31 -19.52 9.04 2.77
C ILE A 31 -19.33 8.92 1.27
N ARG A 32 -19.84 7.84 0.66
CA ARG A 32 -19.73 7.62 -0.78
C ARG A 32 -20.36 8.75 -1.59
N PHE A 33 -21.54 9.25 -1.18
CA PHE A 33 -22.18 10.37 -1.87
C PHE A 33 -21.46 11.69 -1.63
N ALA A 34 -20.96 11.94 -0.42
CA ALA A 34 -20.13 13.11 -0.12
C ALA A 34 -18.86 13.13 -0.97
N ALA A 35 -18.16 12.00 -1.09
CA ALA A 35 -16.99 11.85 -1.96
C ALA A 35 -17.35 11.99 -3.45
N ARG A 36 -18.39 11.28 -3.91
CA ARG A 36 -18.77 11.26 -5.34
C ARG A 36 -19.21 12.63 -5.88
N PHE A 37 -19.97 13.38 -5.09
CA PHE A 37 -20.56 14.65 -5.53
C PHE A 37 -19.83 15.87 -4.97
N HIS A 38 -18.74 15.67 -4.23
CA HIS A 38 -18.05 16.70 -3.48
C HIS A 38 -18.97 17.49 -2.52
N TYR A 39 -19.99 16.82 -1.98
CA TYR A 39 -20.98 17.40 -1.07
C TYR A 39 -20.52 17.36 0.39
N VAL A 40 -20.93 18.38 1.13
CA VAL A 40 -20.64 18.54 2.55
C VAL A 40 -21.54 17.65 3.39
N VAL A 41 -21.00 16.95 4.38
CA VAL A 41 -21.80 16.19 5.34
C VAL A 41 -22.36 17.14 6.40
N HIS A 42 -23.67 17.06 6.65
CA HIS A 42 -24.34 17.90 7.64
C HIS A 42 -23.76 17.69 9.07
N PRO A 43 -23.57 18.75 9.88
CA PRO A 43 -23.02 18.65 11.24
C PRO A 43 -23.68 17.59 12.13
N ASP A 44 -25.01 17.47 12.10
CA ASP A 44 -25.73 16.45 12.88
C ASP A 44 -25.26 15.00 12.60
N ILE A 45 -24.91 14.69 11.35
CA ILE A 45 -24.41 13.35 10.98
C ILE A 45 -23.05 13.13 11.62
N ILE A 46 -22.18 14.14 11.56
CA ILE A 46 -20.86 14.07 12.17
C ILE A 46 -21.03 13.92 13.69
N ALA A 47 -21.94 14.71 14.28
CA ALA A 47 -22.25 14.70 15.70
C ALA A 47 -22.92 13.40 16.15
N CYS A 48 -23.45 12.61 15.24
CA CYS A 48 -23.89 11.26 15.53
C CYS A 48 -22.73 10.26 15.55
N LEU A 49 -21.66 10.51 14.79
CA LEU A 49 -20.61 9.53 14.51
C LEU A 49 -19.30 9.75 15.28
N SER A 50 -18.93 10.98 15.67
CA SER A 50 -17.62 11.28 16.30
C SER A 50 -17.74 11.91 17.70
N ASP A 51 -16.82 11.53 18.60
CA ASP A 51 -16.77 11.93 20.02
C ASP A 51 -16.29 13.36 20.27
N GLN A 52 -15.58 13.98 19.32
CA GLN A 52 -14.95 15.28 19.52
C GLN A 52 -15.79 16.44 18.98
N ALA A 53 -15.76 17.57 19.69
CA ALA A 53 -16.30 18.85 19.23
C ALA A 53 -15.66 19.26 17.89
N TYR A 54 -16.29 20.17 17.15
CA TYR A 54 -15.84 20.59 15.82
C TYR A 54 -14.99 21.86 15.89
N PRO A 55 -13.63 21.80 15.80
CA PRO A 55 -12.89 22.96 15.37
C PRO A 55 -13.08 23.05 13.85
N GLU A 56 -13.82 24.06 13.45
CA GLU A 56 -14.22 24.35 12.08
C GLU A 56 -13.01 24.63 11.19
N PHE A 57 -12.85 23.91 10.07
CA PHE A 57 -12.42 24.49 8.79
C PHE A 57 -12.90 23.55 7.67
N TYR A 58 -13.77 24.05 6.79
CA TYR A 58 -13.80 23.47 5.44
C TYR A 58 -12.48 23.87 4.80
N THR A 59 -11.71 22.89 4.34
CA THR A 59 -10.71 23.21 3.30
C THR A 59 -11.45 23.77 2.10
N GLU A 60 -10.80 24.61 1.28
CA GLU A 60 -11.42 25.14 0.05
C GLU A 60 -12.00 24.02 -0.83
N ASP A 61 -11.34 22.85 -0.81
CA ASP A 61 -11.75 21.63 -1.52
C ASP A 61 -12.87 20.83 -0.84
N LYS A 62 -13.41 21.31 0.29
CA LYS A 62 -14.45 20.64 1.10
C LYS A 62 -14.03 19.24 1.58
N ARG A 63 -12.73 18.99 1.76
CA ARG A 63 -12.17 17.67 2.10
C ARG A 63 -12.38 17.30 3.58
N VAL A 64 -12.49 18.28 4.49
CA VAL A 64 -12.86 18.07 5.92
C VAL A 64 -13.91 19.07 6.41
N PHE A 65 -14.61 18.69 7.48
CA PHE A 65 -15.83 19.29 8.03
C PHE A 65 -15.66 20.73 8.55
N GLY A 66 -16.66 21.57 8.26
CA GLY A 66 -16.76 22.95 8.79
C GLY A 66 -18.21 23.37 9.10
N ARG A 67 -18.47 24.68 9.17
CA ARG A 67 -19.79 25.29 9.46
C ARG A 67 -20.55 25.64 8.17
N LEU A 68 -21.80 25.20 8.06
CA LEU A 68 -22.68 25.56 6.94
C LEU A 68 -22.90 27.08 6.85
N PRO A 69 -22.82 27.69 5.64
CA PRO A 69 -23.12 29.11 5.46
C PRO A 69 -24.52 29.45 5.97
N GLY A 70 -24.63 30.41 6.90
CA GLY A 70 -25.91 30.84 7.47
C GLY A 70 -26.50 29.91 8.55
N GLY A 71 -25.78 28.86 8.96
CA GLY A 71 -26.16 28.06 10.13
C GLY A 71 -25.96 28.85 11.41
N LYS A 72 -27.01 29.01 12.22
CA LYS A 72 -26.84 29.37 13.64
C LYS A 72 -25.92 28.33 14.28
N ALA A 73 -25.17 28.72 15.31
CA ALA A 73 -24.45 27.80 16.18
C ALA A 73 -25.46 26.94 16.99
N GLU A 74 -26.27 26.14 16.30
CA GLU A 74 -27.14 25.15 16.91
C GLU A 74 -26.31 23.87 17.05
N GLY A 75 -25.38 23.90 18.00
CA GLY A 75 -24.48 22.79 18.29
C GLY A 75 -24.08 22.65 19.76
N GLU A 76 -24.39 23.64 20.60
CA GLU A 76 -24.20 23.54 22.05
C GLU A 76 -25.44 23.06 22.81
N LYS A 77 -26.59 22.91 22.13
CA LYS A 77 -27.81 22.39 22.75
C LYS A 77 -27.81 20.86 22.77
N GLY A 78 -27.20 20.31 23.81
CA GLY A 78 -27.54 18.99 24.35
C GLY A 78 -26.86 17.82 23.66
N ARG A 79 -25.61 17.55 24.04
CA ARG A 79 -25.05 16.21 23.99
C ARG A 79 -25.84 15.34 24.98
N SER A 80 -26.96 14.80 24.53
CA SER A 80 -27.80 13.91 25.32
C SER A 80 -27.07 12.58 25.51
N GLU A 81 -27.09 12.02 26.73
CA GLU A 81 -26.59 10.65 27.00
C GLU A 81 -27.17 9.63 26.01
N GLU A 82 -28.37 9.89 25.49
CA GLU A 82 -29.04 9.11 24.46
C GLU A 82 -28.26 9.06 23.14
N VAL A 83 -27.66 10.17 22.69
CA VAL A 83 -26.90 10.25 21.43
C VAL A 83 -25.56 9.51 21.56
N ASP A 84 -24.87 9.65 22.69
CA ASP A 84 -23.62 8.93 22.94
C ASP A 84 -23.89 7.42 23.06
N LYS A 85 -24.98 7.01 23.74
CA LYS A 85 -25.42 5.61 23.78
C LYS A 85 -25.76 5.06 22.40
N ALA A 86 -26.53 5.82 21.61
CA ALA A 86 -26.89 5.44 20.24
C ALA A 86 -25.66 5.33 19.33
N ARG A 87 -24.65 6.17 19.50
CA ARG A 87 -23.38 6.08 18.75
C ARG A 87 -22.63 4.80 19.06
N VAL A 88 -22.44 4.48 20.34
CA VAL A 88 -21.76 3.25 20.76
C VAL A 88 -22.52 2.03 20.23
N GLU A 89 -23.85 2.02 20.37
CA GLU A 89 -24.72 0.99 19.81
C GLU A 89 -24.60 0.89 18.28
N LEU A 90 -24.55 2.01 17.57
CA LEU A 90 -24.39 2.04 16.12
C LEU A 90 -23.04 1.45 15.70
N LYS A 91 -21.93 1.89 16.32
CA LYS A 91 -20.58 1.47 15.95
C LYS A 91 -20.29 0.04 16.36
N GLU A 92 -20.53 -0.32 17.61
CA GLU A 92 -20.11 -1.60 18.17
C GLU A 92 -21.10 -2.74 17.91
N LEU A 93 -22.41 -2.46 17.82
CA LEU A 93 -23.41 -3.49 17.52
C LEU A 93 -23.80 -3.48 16.05
N HIS A 94 -24.28 -2.35 15.53
CA HIS A 94 -24.94 -2.34 14.23
C HIS A 94 -23.96 -2.43 13.04
N LEU A 95 -22.93 -1.58 12.99
CA LEU A 95 -21.94 -1.58 11.91
C LEU A 95 -21.02 -2.79 11.96
N ARG A 96 -20.66 -3.29 13.14
CA ARG A 96 -19.82 -4.49 13.27
C ARG A 96 -20.58 -5.78 12.97
N SER A 97 -21.82 -5.95 13.47
CA SER A 97 -22.52 -7.25 13.42
C SER A 97 -23.71 -7.34 12.45
N LYS A 98 -24.48 -6.27 12.23
CA LYS A 98 -25.73 -6.35 11.44
C LYS A 98 -25.52 -6.15 9.94
N VAL A 99 -24.47 -5.44 9.55
CA VAL A 99 -24.13 -5.24 8.14
C VAL A 99 -23.07 -6.24 7.72
N SER A 100 -23.33 -6.93 6.61
CA SER A 100 -22.43 -7.96 6.10
C SER A 100 -21.16 -7.33 5.52
N ARG A 101 -20.03 -8.04 5.63
CA ARG A 101 -18.72 -7.58 5.16
C ARG A 101 -18.66 -7.35 3.65
N GLU A 102 -19.41 -8.14 2.88
CA GLU A 102 -19.61 -7.94 1.44
C GLU A 102 -20.22 -6.58 1.14
N ARG A 103 -21.21 -6.15 1.94
CA ARG A 103 -21.87 -4.84 1.73
C ARG A 103 -20.94 -3.69 2.06
N PHE A 104 -20.05 -3.84 3.04
CA PHE A 104 -18.94 -2.91 3.26
C PHE A 104 -18.04 -2.83 2.04
N GLY A 105 -17.56 -3.97 1.55
CA GLY A 105 -16.69 -4.03 0.37
C GLY A 105 -17.30 -3.38 -0.86
N ILE A 106 -18.59 -3.62 -1.14
CA ILE A 106 -19.28 -3.01 -2.27
C ILE A 106 -19.28 -1.48 -2.18
N GLU A 107 -19.53 -0.90 -1.00
CA GLU A 107 -19.52 0.56 -0.86
C GLU A 107 -18.09 1.12 -0.92
N ILE A 108 -17.10 0.43 -0.37
CA ILE A 108 -15.68 0.81 -0.42
C ILE A 108 -15.14 0.73 -1.86
N ASP A 109 -15.42 -0.33 -2.60
CA ASP A 109 -15.03 -0.46 -4.01
C ASP A 109 -15.58 0.68 -4.87
N LYS A 110 -16.86 1.05 -4.66
CA LYS A 110 -17.46 2.22 -5.34
C LYS A 110 -16.82 3.55 -4.94
N MET A 111 -16.33 3.69 -3.70
CA MET A 111 -15.60 4.87 -3.25
C MET A 111 -14.22 4.95 -3.91
N MET A 112 -13.47 3.84 -3.95
CA MET A 112 -12.13 3.79 -4.55
C MET A 112 -12.16 3.97 -6.08
N ARG A 113 -13.18 3.44 -6.75
CA ARG A 113 -13.42 3.66 -8.20
C ARG A 113 -14.10 5.01 -8.51
N GLY A 114 -14.48 5.75 -7.48
CA GLY A 114 -15.17 7.02 -7.59
C GLY A 114 -14.29 8.14 -8.16
N PRO A 115 -14.87 9.36 -8.30
CA PRO A 115 -14.14 10.53 -8.76
C PRO A 115 -13.22 11.15 -7.70
N ASP A 116 -13.40 10.83 -6.41
CA ASP A 116 -12.60 11.40 -5.31
C ASP A 116 -12.39 10.33 -4.21
N PRO A 117 -11.49 9.37 -4.44
CA PRO A 117 -11.17 8.33 -3.47
C PRO A 117 -10.44 8.89 -2.23
N LEU A 118 -9.63 9.94 -2.38
CA LEU A 118 -8.95 10.59 -1.27
C LEU A 118 -9.93 11.16 -0.24
N ARG A 119 -10.99 11.84 -0.69
CA ARG A 119 -12.04 12.33 0.21
C ARG A 119 -12.77 11.21 0.92
N ALA A 120 -12.99 10.07 0.26
CA ALA A 120 -13.58 8.91 0.94
C ALA A 120 -12.68 8.41 2.08
N ILE A 121 -11.37 8.27 1.84
CA ILE A 121 -10.39 7.89 2.87
C ILE A 121 -10.40 8.91 4.02
N THR A 122 -10.35 10.20 3.67
CA THR A 122 -10.35 11.32 4.62
C THR A 122 -11.59 11.28 5.52
N LEU A 123 -12.78 11.12 4.95
CA LEU A 123 -14.04 11.05 5.69
C LEU A 123 -14.14 9.79 6.57
N ILE A 124 -13.62 8.64 6.10
CA ILE A 124 -13.58 7.41 6.92
C ILE A 124 -12.71 7.61 8.16
N THR A 125 -11.55 8.24 8.00
CA THR A 125 -10.65 8.56 9.11
C THR A 125 -11.27 9.61 10.02
N ALA A 126 -11.79 10.70 9.47
CA ALA A 126 -12.36 11.82 10.24
C ALA A 126 -13.64 11.47 11.02
N LEU A 127 -14.38 10.44 10.61
CA LEU A 127 -15.58 9.94 11.30
C LEU A 127 -15.30 8.81 12.31
N ASP A 128 -14.02 8.50 12.56
CA ASP A 128 -13.58 7.40 13.41
C ASP A 128 -14.20 6.06 12.97
N LEU A 129 -14.26 5.82 11.66
CA LEU A 129 -14.83 4.61 11.04
C LEU A 129 -13.75 3.66 10.51
N TYR A 130 -12.49 4.11 10.43
CA TYR A 130 -11.39 3.32 9.89
C TYR A 130 -11.30 1.91 10.52
N SER A 131 -11.29 1.83 11.86
CA SER A 131 -11.19 0.56 12.61
C SER A 131 -12.43 -0.35 12.51
N ILE A 132 -13.53 0.15 11.94
CA ILE A 132 -14.77 -0.59 11.71
C ILE A 132 -14.84 -1.08 10.26
N VAL A 133 -14.41 -0.23 9.33
CA VAL A 133 -14.39 -0.51 7.88
C VAL A 133 -13.28 -1.49 7.57
N PHE A 134 -12.05 -1.17 7.97
CA PHE A 134 -10.87 -1.99 7.76
C PHE A 134 -10.62 -2.81 9.03
N HIS A 135 -11.58 -3.65 9.41
CA HIS A 135 -11.39 -4.59 10.50
C HIS A 135 -11.12 -6.00 9.94
N PRO A 136 -10.00 -6.65 10.28
CA PRO A 136 -9.80 -8.06 10.00
C PRO A 136 -10.86 -8.91 10.72
N PRO A 137 -11.63 -9.77 10.03
CA PRO A 137 -12.63 -10.61 10.67
C PRO A 137 -12.00 -11.75 11.50
N HIS A 138 -12.79 -12.27 12.45
CA HIS A 138 -12.41 -13.30 13.46
C HIS A 138 -11.55 -12.83 14.65
N SER A 139 -11.17 -11.55 14.74
CA SER A 139 -10.68 -10.98 16.01
C SER A 139 -11.85 -10.58 16.92
N SER A 140 -12.48 -11.56 17.57
CA SER A 140 -13.25 -11.25 18.78
C SER A 140 -12.25 -10.80 19.84
N LEU A 141 -12.09 -9.48 19.97
CA LEU A 141 -11.15 -8.81 20.87
C LEU A 141 -9.70 -8.78 20.35
N SER A 142 -9.05 -7.66 20.66
CA SER A 142 -7.71 -7.19 20.34
C SER A 142 -6.53 -8.14 20.63
N SER A 143 -6.76 -9.36 21.10
CA SER A 143 -5.71 -10.26 21.62
C SER A 143 -4.92 -11.01 20.55
N HIS A 144 -5.16 -10.79 19.25
CA HIS A 144 -4.49 -11.52 18.15
C HIS A 144 -3.82 -10.60 17.11
N TYR A 145 -3.78 -9.30 17.37
CA TYR A 145 -2.96 -8.38 16.57
C TYR A 145 -1.52 -8.52 17.01
N LEU A 146 -0.72 -9.11 16.14
CA LEU A 146 0.70 -9.29 16.38
C LEU A 146 1.45 -8.30 15.50
N PRO A 147 2.50 -7.64 16.03
CA PRO A 147 3.42 -6.90 15.20
C PRO A 147 3.99 -7.84 14.16
N PHE A 148 3.83 -7.42 12.92
CA PHE A 148 4.11 -8.21 11.75
C PHE A 148 5.02 -7.35 10.91
N ASP A 149 6.32 -7.55 11.05
CA ASP A 149 7.21 -6.88 10.12
C ASP A 149 7.04 -7.54 8.75
N LEU A 150 6.88 -6.69 7.75
CA LEU A 150 7.13 -7.03 6.34
C LEU A 150 8.64 -7.13 6.07
N ASP A 151 9.47 -7.15 7.11
CA ASP A 151 10.90 -7.41 6.96
C ASP A 151 11.12 -8.70 6.19
N ARG A 152 11.96 -8.57 5.17
CA ARG A 152 12.98 -9.48 4.68
C ARG A 152 12.95 -10.97 5.11
N ASP A 153 13.08 -11.24 6.41
CA ASP A 153 13.22 -12.58 6.99
C ASP A 153 11.90 -13.08 7.63
N SER A 154 10.80 -12.34 7.45
CA SER A 154 9.50 -12.64 8.04
C SER A 154 8.95 -13.95 7.47
N PRO A 155 8.72 -14.98 8.30
CA PRO A 155 8.20 -16.28 7.86
C PRO A 155 6.80 -16.19 7.23
N ALA A 156 6.14 -15.03 7.31
CA ALA A 156 4.86 -14.76 6.68
C ALA A 156 4.95 -14.34 5.20
N LEU A 157 6.14 -13.97 4.72
CA LEU A 157 6.43 -13.78 3.29
C LEU A 157 6.76 -15.11 2.59
N VAL A 158 6.99 -16.20 3.35
CA VAL A 158 7.25 -17.53 2.83
C VAL A 158 5.92 -18.29 2.63
N PRO A 159 5.66 -18.90 1.45
CA PRO A 159 4.34 -19.46 1.12
C PRO A 159 3.77 -20.55 2.06
N ASN A 160 4.55 -21.15 2.97
CA ASN A 160 4.19 -22.40 3.65
C ASN A 160 4.65 -22.54 5.13
N THR A 161 4.87 -21.46 5.87
CA THR A 161 5.36 -21.60 7.26
C THR A 161 4.24 -21.99 8.22
N THR A 162 4.47 -23.04 9.01
CA THR A 162 3.49 -23.59 9.97
C THR A 162 3.28 -22.62 11.14
N SER A 163 2.02 -22.42 11.56
CA SER A 163 1.56 -21.51 12.63
C SER A 163 2.39 -21.51 13.93
N VAL A 164 2.97 -22.65 14.28
CA VAL A 164 3.60 -22.88 15.58
C VAL A 164 5.00 -22.24 15.67
N GLN A 165 5.78 -22.22 14.59
CA GLN A 165 7.12 -21.62 14.59
C GLN A 165 7.06 -20.08 14.61
N ILE A 166 6.00 -19.51 14.04
CA ILE A 166 5.83 -18.06 13.94
C ILE A 166 5.33 -17.48 15.27
N ALA A 167 4.41 -18.16 15.95
CA ALA A 167 3.90 -17.73 17.26
C ALA A 167 4.97 -17.72 18.36
N SER A 168 5.99 -18.57 18.28
CA SER A 168 7.12 -18.58 19.24
C SER A 168 8.19 -17.52 18.98
N GLN A 169 8.23 -16.96 17.76
CA GLN A 169 9.24 -15.96 17.35
C GLN A 169 8.76 -14.52 17.55
N ILE A 170 7.46 -14.31 17.74
CA ILE A 170 6.87 -13.00 18.06
C ILE A 170 7.00 -12.81 19.57
N THR A 171 8.14 -12.26 20.01
CA THR A 171 8.44 -11.99 21.42
C THR A 171 7.54 -10.89 22.02
N GLU A 172 7.39 -10.90 23.35
CA GLU A 172 6.71 -9.85 24.14
C GLU A 172 7.23 -8.43 23.84
N THR A 173 8.48 -8.32 23.39
CA THR A 173 9.15 -7.06 22.99
C THR A 173 8.43 -6.31 21.86
N ASN A 174 7.66 -7.03 21.04
CA ASN A 174 6.92 -6.44 19.93
C ASN A 174 5.56 -5.87 20.41
N ALA A 175 4.92 -6.48 21.41
CA ALA A 175 3.64 -6.00 21.96
C ALA A 175 3.74 -4.59 22.59
N GLU A 176 4.90 -4.21 23.11
CA GLU A 176 5.17 -2.85 23.59
C GLU A 176 5.28 -1.82 22.45
N LYS A 177 5.67 -2.25 21.23
CA LYS A 177 5.64 -1.42 20.01
C LYS A 177 4.23 -1.27 19.41
N LEU A 178 3.24 -1.99 19.97
CA LEU A 178 1.82 -1.82 19.64
C LEU A 178 1.21 -0.57 20.30
N VAL A 179 2.02 0.28 20.95
CA VAL A 179 1.68 1.68 21.15
C VAL A 179 1.54 2.27 19.76
N ARG A 180 0.28 2.38 19.30
CA ARG A 180 -0.10 3.05 18.06
C ARG A 180 0.77 4.29 17.93
N GLY A 181 1.70 4.28 16.98
CA GLY A 181 2.38 5.50 16.60
C GLY A 181 1.29 6.53 16.29
N PRO A 182 1.39 7.76 16.80
CA PRO A 182 0.41 8.80 16.49
C PRO A 182 0.21 8.90 14.97
N GLY A 183 -1.03 8.96 14.49
CA GLY A 183 -1.30 9.20 13.06
C GLY A 183 -1.22 7.95 12.16
N ALA A 184 -1.30 6.74 12.71
CA ALA A 184 -1.36 5.52 11.89
C ALA A 184 -2.50 5.62 10.86
N ASN A 185 -3.68 6.13 11.23
CA ASN A 185 -4.80 6.30 10.29
C ASN A 185 -4.62 7.50 9.32
N VAL A 186 -3.61 8.34 9.55
CA VAL A 186 -3.23 9.49 8.69
C VAL A 186 -2.27 9.05 7.59
N LEU A 187 -1.50 7.97 7.76
CA LEU A 187 -0.65 7.40 6.70
C LEU A 187 -1.41 7.14 5.41
N GLY A 188 -2.64 6.60 5.51
CA GLY A 188 -3.46 6.36 4.33
C GLY A 188 -3.93 7.64 3.63
N PHE A 189 -4.17 8.71 4.41
CA PHE A 189 -4.44 10.04 3.87
C PHE A 189 -3.20 10.62 3.17
N GLU A 190 -2.04 10.58 3.81
CA GLU A 190 -0.77 11.09 3.29
C GLU A 190 -0.35 10.39 1.99
N ALA A 191 -0.48 9.07 1.94
CA ALA A 191 -0.22 8.30 0.72
C ALA A 191 -1.28 8.59 -0.36
N GLY A 192 -2.56 8.67 0.03
CA GLY A 192 -3.65 9.02 -0.87
C GLY A 192 -3.50 10.44 -1.47
N SER A 193 -3.05 11.42 -0.68
CA SER A 193 -2.80 12.80 -1.12
C SER A 193 -1.73 12.85 -2.21
N ARG A 194 -0.67 12.06 -2.07
CA ARG A 194 0.38 11.94 -3.09
C ARG A 194 -0.09 11.26 -4.35
N LEU A 195 -0.91 10.21 -4.23
CA LEU A 195 -1.57 9.60 -5.38
C LEU A 195 -2.48 10.58 -6.10
N ASP A 196 -3.23 11.40 -5.36
CA ASP A 196 -4.10 12.44 -5.91
C ASP A 196 -3.29 13.47 -6.70
N ALA A 197 -2.14 13.92 -6.18
CA ALA A 197 -1.23 14.82 -6.90
C ALA A 197 -0.70 14.21 -8.22
N VAL A 198 -0.36 12.91 -8.22
CA VAL A 198 0.05 12.19 -9.44
C VAL A 198 -1.12 12.05 -10.41
N TRP A 199 -2.34 11.82 -9.90
CA TRP A 199 -3.53 11.71 -10.73
C TRP A 199 -3.90 13.03 -11.39
N GLU A 200 -3.83 14.15 -10.68
CA GLU A 200 -4.03 15.49 -11.25
C GLU A 200 -3.01 15.77 -12.36
N CYS A 201 -1.73 15.46 -12.11
CA CYS A 201 -0.70 15.54 -13.14
C CYS A 201 -1.05 14.71 -14.39
N ALA A 202 -1.54 13.48 -14.21
CA ALA A 202 -1.96 12.60 -15.31
C ALA A 202 -3.12 13.17 -16.14
N ARG A 203 -4.02 13.94 -15.51
CA ARG A 203 -5.18 14.56 -16.18
C ARG A 203 -4.82 15.83 -16.96
N GLY A 204 -3.57 16.31 -16.85
CA GLY A 204 -3.08 17.48 -17.58
C GLY A 204 -3.51 18.81 -16.97
N SER A 205 -3.84 18.86 -15.67
CA SER A 205 -4.08 20.12 -14.96
C SER A 205 -2.76 20.85 -14.69
N GLY A 206 -2.17 21.40 -15.76
CA GLY A 206 -1.36 22.60 -15.62
C GLY A 206 -2.23 23.71 -15.04
N SER A 207 -1.70 24.44 -14.06
CA SER A 207 -2.20 25.73 -13.54
C SER A 207 -3.43 26.30 -14.25
N GLY A 208 -4.60 26.28 -13.61
CA GLY A 208 -5.77 26.95 -14.16
C GLY A 208 -7.09 26.55 -13.51
N GLY A 209 -7.36 27.09 -12.33
CA GLY A 209 -8.62 26.82 -11.62
C GLY A 209 -8.89 27.59 -10.33
N GLY A 210 -8.56 28.90 -10.29
CA GLY A 210 -9.25 29.92 -9.48
C GLY A 210 -9.47 29.68 -7.97
N GLY A 211 -8.46 30.05 -7.18
CA GLY A 211 -8.61 30.50 -5.79
C GLY A 211 -7.71 31.73 -5.62
N GLU A 212 -8.31 32.89 -5.43
CA GLU A 212 -7.62 34.18 -5.25
C GLU A 212 -6.79 34.11 -3.96
N VAL A 213 -5.47 34.25 -4.05
CA VAL A 213 -4.58 34.33 -2.88
C VAL A 213 -4.87 35.64 -2.15
N VAL A 214 -5.73 35.58 -1.14
CA VAL A 214 -5.90 36.67 -0.17
C VAL A 214 -5.03 36.36 1.04
N ASP A 215 -3.91 37.06 1.10
CA ASP A 215 -3.05 37.20 2.26
C ASP A 215 -3.88 37.66 3.48
N ARG A 216 -4.04 36.80 4.49
CA ARG A 216 -4.47 37.20 5.84
C ARG A 216 -3.77 36.35 6.91
N MET A 217 -2.88 37.05 7.60
CA MET A 217 -2.21 36.71 8.85
C MET A 217 -3.17 36.45 10.04
N ASP A 218 -2.70 35.53 10.89
CA ASP A 218 -2.59 35.59 12.36
C ASP A 218 -3.57 34.89 13.34
N GLU A 219 -2.89 34.29 14.33
CA GLU A 219 -3.25 33.84 15.69
C GLU A 219 -3.95 32.48 15.88
N VAL A 220 -3.16 31.39 15.87
CA VAL A 220 -3.46 30.19 16.67
C VAL A 220 -2.82 30.37 18.05
N ARG A 221 -3.67 30.57 19.06
CA ARG A 221 -3.30 30.70 20.46
C ARG A 221 -2.85 29.35 21.01
N GLU A 222 -1.59 29.24 21.41
CA GLU A 222 -1.05 28.08 22.13
C GLU A 222 -1.89 27.80 23.38
N GLY A 223 -2.49 26.60 23.42
CA GLY A 223 -3.18 26.08 24.60
C GLY A 223 -2.29 25.01 25.26
N ASP A 224 -1.89 25.27 26.51
CA ASP A 224 -1.12 24.36 27.35
C ASP A 224 -1.76 22.96 27.44
N PRO A 225 -1.00 21.86 27.28
CA PRO A 225 -1.52 20.50 27.40
C PRO A 225 -1.53 20.05 28.86
N SER A 226 -2.53 20.46 29.64
CA SER A 226 -2.74 19.89 30.99
C SER A 226 -3.75 18.73 30.96
N SER A 227 -3.20 17.52 31.04
CA SER A 227 -3.76 16.29 31.65
C SER A 227 -5.22 15.89 31.36
N SER A 228 -5.41 14.95 30.41
CA SER A 228 -6.24 13.74 30.65
C SER A 228 -6.03 12.67 29.55
N SER A 229 -5.69 11.46 30.01
CA SER A 229 -5.78 10.12 29.39
C SER A 229 -5.18 9.84 27.98
N HIS A 230 -4.28 8.86 27.95
CA HIS A 230 -3.61 8.27 26.79
C HIS A 230 -4.55 7.72 25.69
N ARG A 231 -5.06 8.58 24.81
CA ARG A 231 -5.48 8.20 23.45
C ARG A 231 -4.87 9.19 22.46
N SER A 232 -3.85 8.75 21.72
CA SER A 232 -3.21 9.51 20.65
C SER A 232 -4.25 9.88 19.57
N ASP A 233 -4.35 11.15 19.23
CA ASP A 233 -5.47 11.71 18.48
C ASP A 233 -5.21 11.72 16.96
N ASP A 234 -5.58 10.65 16.25
CA ASP A 234 -5.45 10.53 14.78
C ASP A 234 -6.10 11.72 14.04
N ARG A 235 -7.14 12.32 14.63
CA ARG A 235 -7.83 13.48 14.08
C ARG A 235 -7.00 14.76 14.19
N ALA A 236 -6.24 14.94 15.28
CA ALA A 236 -5.28 16.05 15.40
C ALA A 236 -4.14 15.90 14.38
N ALA A 237 -3.64 14.68 14.18
CA ALA A 237 -2.65 14.38 13.15
C ALA A 237 -3.22 14.61 11.73
N LEU A 238 -4.49 14.25 11.48
CA LEU A 238 -5.16 14.51 10.20
C LEU A 238 -5.37 16.02 9.98
N ALA A 239 -5.79 16.76 11.00
CA ALA A 239 -5.95 18.20 10.94
C ALA A 239 -4.61 18.90 10.65
N HIS A 240 -3.53 18.46 11.30
CA HIS A 240 -2.18 18.91 11.01
C HIS A 240 -1.78 18.60 9.56
N ALA A 241 -1.98 17.36 9.09
CA ALA A 241 -1.71 16.95 7.72
C ALA A 241 -2.47 17.81 6.69
N LEU A 242 -3.75 18.10 6.94
CA LEU A 242 -4.57 18.95 6.07
C LEU A 242 -4.09 20.40 6.03
N ALA A 243 -3.70 20.95 7.17
CA ALA A 243 -3.17 22.32 7.25
C ALA A 243 -1.83 22.48 6.52
N HIS A 244 -1.04 21.40 6.41
CA HIS A 244 0.30 21.41 5.81
C HIS A 244 0.35 20.68 4.45
N SER A 245 -0.80 20.18 3.96
CA SER A 245 -0.91 19.49 2.67
C SER A 245 -0.91 20.46 1.48
N SER A 246 -1.23 21.74 1.71
CA SER A 246 -1.31 22.76 0.65
C SER A 246 0.04 23.42 0.35
N THR A 247 1.07 23.18 1.17
CA THR A 247 2.38 23.85 1.04
C THR A 247 3.42 23.08 0.22
N THR A 248 3.15 21.83 -0.20
CA THR A 248 4.05 21.08 -1.09
C THR A 248 3.60 21.25 -2.55
N ASN A 249 3.86 22.43 -3.08
CA ASN A 249 3.66 22.79 -4.48
C ASN A 249 4.53 21.88 -5.39
N THR A 250 3.99 20.71 -5.75
CA THR A 250 4.15 19.92 -7.01
C THR A 250 5.50 19.90 -7.75
N SER A 251 6.65 19.99 -7.07
CA SER A 251 7.97 19.87 -7.73
C SER A 251 8.31 18.41 -8.08
N TRP A 252 8.00 17.47 -7.19
CA TRP A 252 8.51 16.10 -7.32
C TRP A 252 7.78 15.26 -8.36
N THR A 253 6.50 15.53 -8.64
CA THR A 253 5.74 14.80 -9.68
C THR A 253 6.31 15.06 -11.08
N ALA A 254 6.96 16.21 -11.29
CA ALA A 254 7.64 16.54 -12.54
C ALA A 254 8.89 15.67 -12.80
N LEU A 255 9.45 15.04 -11.75
CA LEU A 255 10.58 14.12 -11.88
C LEU A 255 10.14 12.71 -12.31
N LEU A 256 8.84 12.39 -12.22
CA LEU A 256 8.37 11.04 -12.48
C LEU A 256 8.35 10.74 -13.99
N PRO A 257 8.83 9.55 -14.39
CA PRO A 257 8.62 9.02 -15.73
C PRO A 257 7.13 9.04 -16.12
N PRO A 258 6.78 9.42 -17.37
CA PRO A 258 5.39 9.47 -17.82
C PRO A 258 4.63 8.15 -17.65
N ALA A 259 5.32 7.02 -17.79
CA ALA A 259 4.75 5.70 -17.61
C ALA A 259 4.23 5.46 -16.18
N LEU A 260 4.85 6.05 -15.15
CA LEU A 260 4.37 5.96 -13.76
C LEU A 260 3.12 6.81 -13.54
N ILE A 261 3.07 8.00 -14.18
CA ILE A 261 1.95 8.93 -14.08
C ILE A 261 0.71 8.34 -14.80
N GLN A 262 0.90 7.77 -15.98
CA GLN A 262 -0.17 7.23 -16.83
C GLN A 262 -0.93 6.06 -16.18
N VAL A 263 -0.33 5.35 -15.21
CA VAL A 263 -1.02 4.30 -14.44
C VAL A 263 -2.31 4.82 -13.78
N MET A 264 -2.33 6.09 -13.37
CA MET A 264 -3.48 6.70 -12.70
C MET A 264 -4.68 6.92 -13.64
N LEU A 265 -4.48 6.82 -14.96
CA LEU A 265 -5.55 6.91 -15.96
C LEU A 265 -6.35 5.61 -16.07
N ASP A 266 -5.76 4.46 -15.73
CA ASP A 266 -6.50 3.20 -15.62
C ASP A 266 -7.36 3.22 -14.34
N PRO A 267 -8.70 3.20 -14.45
CA PRO A 267 -9.58 3.25 -13.29
C PRO A 267 -9.39 2.07 -12.32
N GLU A 268 -8.98 0.90 -12.83
CA GLU A 268 -8.79 -0.27 -11.98
C GLU A 268 -7.48 -0.17 -11.19
N GLN A 269 -6.38 0.22 -11.83
CA GLN A 269 -5.10 0.44 -11.14
C GLN A 269 -5.20 1.59 -10.15
N ARG A 270 -5.85 2.70 -10.53
CA ARG A 270 -6.13 3.80 -9.62
C ARG A 270 -6.87 3.33 -8.37
N ALA A 271 -7.97 2.59 -8.54
CA ALA A 271 -8.74 2.08 -7.40
C ALA A 271 -7.92 1.14 -6.50
N ARG A 272 -7.07 0.28 -7.09
CA ARG A 272 -6.13 -0.58 -6.36
C ARG A 272 -5.13 0.24 -5.54
N LEU A 273 -4.54 1.28 -6.12
CA LEU A 273 -3.55 2.15 -5.45
C LEU A 273 -4.16 2.90 -4.27
N PHE A 274 -5.34 3.50 -4.45
CA PHE A 274 -6.03 4.19 -3.34
C PHE A 274 -6.49 3.23 -2.25
N LEU A 275 -6.93 2.02 -2.61
CA LEU A 275 -7.25 1.00 -1.62
C LEU A 275 -6.00 0.52 -0.87
N ALA A 276 -4.87 0.36 -1.56
CA ALA A 276 -3.59 0.02 -0.94
C ALA A 276 -3.11 1.14 -0.01
N ALA A 277 -3.24 2.40 -0.41
CA ALA A 277 -2.97 3.56 0.45
C ALA A 277 -3.86 3.53 1.71
N ALA A 278 -5.16 3.28 1.55
CA ALA A 278 -6.08 3.15 2.68
C ALA A 278 -5.71 2.00 3.64
N LEU A 279 -5.04 0.95 3.15
CA LEU A 279 -4.61 -0.21 3.93
C LEU A 279 -3.18 -0.07 4.50
N LEU A 280 -2.45 0.98 4.12
CA LEU A 280 -1.07 1.24 4.59
C LEU A 280 -0.92 1.23 6.13
N PRO A 281 -1.89 1.74 6.92
CA PRO A 281 -1.80 1.66 8.39
C PRO A 281 -1.72 0.23 8.95
N MET A 282 -2.06 -0.77 8.15
CA MET A 282 -2.01 -2.20 8.53
C MET A 282 -0.74 -2.90 8.11
N GLU A 283 0.20 -2.19 7.50
CA GLU A 283 1.42 -2.78 6.97
C GLU A 283 2.11 -3.68 8.00
N ARG A 284 2.24 -3.18 9.24
CA ARG A 284 2.97 -3.86 10.31
C ARG A 284 2.11 -4.75 11.20
N ILE A 285 0.95 -5.18 10.70
CA ILE A 285 -0.05 -5.89 11.49
C ILE A 285 -0.31 -7.28 10.91
N GLY A 286 -0.22 -8.29 11.78
CA GLY A 286 -0.49 -9.69 11.46
C GLY A 286 -1.68 -10.20 12.24
N VAL A 287 -2.39 -11.16 11.63
CA VAL A 287 -3.59 -11.78 12.18
C VAL A 287 -3.47 -13.29 12.07
N LEU A 288 -3.83 -13.99 13.14
CA LEU A 288 -3.92 -15.44 13.16
C LEU A 288 -5.30 -15.89 12.65
N GLU A 289 -5.34 -16.60 11.52
CA GLU A 289 -6.57 -17.16 10.96
C GLU A 289 -6.61 -18.68 11.04
N ALA A 290 -7.79 -19.26 11.31
CA ALA A 290 -7.98 -20.70 11.26
C ALA A 290 -8.09 -21.18 9.80
N VAL A 291 -7.10 -21.95 9.35
CA VAL A 291 -7.07 -22.62 8.04
C VAL A 291 -7.64 -24.03 8.18
N GLY A 292 -8.85 -24.22 7.65
CA GLY A 292 -9.49 -25.53 7.52
C GLY A 292 -10.31 -25.98 8.73
N GLY A 293 -11.57 -26.37 8.46
CA GLY A 293 -12.53 -26.88 9.45
C GLY A 293 -13.98 -26.76 9.02
N GLY A 294 -14.27 -27.02 7.73
CA GLY A 294 -15.61 -27.03 7.16
C GLY A 294 -15.90 -28.40 6.53
N GLY A 295 -15.94 -29.43 7.35
CA GLY A 295 -16.27 -30.79 6.93
C GLY A 295 -16.39 -31.68 8.15
N LYS A 296 -17.47 -32.46 8.23
CA LYS A 296 -17.75 -33.44 9.29
C LYS A 296 -16.57 -34.41 9.46
N GLY A 297 -15.62 -34.05 10.31
CA GLY A 297 -14.45 -34.86 10.62
C GLY A 297 -13.55 -34.04 11.54
N GLY A 298 -13.37 -34.49 12.77
CA GLY A 298 -12.65 -33.80 13.84
C GLY A 298 -11.14 -33.65 13.60
N GLY A 299 -10.74 -33.04 12.48
CA GLY A 299 -9.38 -32.60 12.24
C GLY A 299 -9.06 -31.36 13.06
N LYS A 300 -7.87 -31.33 13.68
CA LYS A 300 -7.35 -30.15 14.39
C LYS A 300 -7.35 -28.95 13.43
N LYS A 301 -8.03 -27.86 13.79
CA LYS A 301 -7.99 -26.59 13.07
C LYS A 301 -6.54 -26.10 13.04
N LYS A 302 -5.93 -26.03 11.86
CA LYS A 302 -4.61 -25.40 11.71
C LYS A 302 -4.82 -23.89 11.75
N VAL A 303 -3.94 -23.15 12.41
CA VAL A 303 -3.94 -21.68 12.36
C VAL A 303 -2.89 -21.25 11.33
N LYS A 304 -2.99 -20.07 10.73
CA LYS A 304 -1.96 -19.48 9.87
C LYS A 304 -1.83 -18.01 10.24
N LEU A 305 -0.60 -17.52 10.36
CA LEU A 305 -0.38 -16.07 10.45
C LEU A 305 -0.48 -15.48 9.05
N LEU A 306 -1.32 -14.48 8.91
CA LEU A 306 -1.55 -13.72 7.69
C LEU A 306 -1.33 -12.25 7.96
N TRP A 307 -0.95 -11.51 6.92
CA TRP A 307 -0.92 -10.07 6.98
C TRP A 307 -2.35 -9.52 7.13
N ALA A 308 -2.56 -8.55 8.02
CA ALA A 308 -3.88 -8.05 8.40
C ALA A 308 -4.66 -7.48 7.22
N ALA A 309 -4.01 -6.72 6.34
CA ALA A 309 -4.70 -6.13 5.20
C ALA A 309 -5.08 -7.17 4.14
N GLU A 310 -4.36 -8.28 4.01
CA GLU A 310 -4.81 -9.41 3.19
C GLU A 310 -6.11 -10.03 3.73
N SER A 311 -6.20 -10.17 5.05
CA SER A 311 -7.43 -10.61 5.74
C SER A 311 -8.57 -9.59 5.53
N VAL A 312 -8.28 -8.29 5.61
CA VAL A 312 -9.27 -7.24 5.35
C VAL A 312 -9.78 -7.29 3.92
N VAL A 313 -8.91 -7.40 2.91
CA VAL A 313 -9.36 -7.47 1.52
C VAL A 313 -10.21 -8.71 1.26
N SER A 314 -9.73 -9.88 1.70
CA SER A 314 -10.36 -11.17 1.38
C SER A 314 -11.59 -11.50 2.22
N GLN A 315 -11.57 -11.19 3.51
CA GLN A 315 -12.61 -11.59 4.46
C GLN A 315 -13.37 -10.38 5.03
N GLY A 316 -12.68 -9.26 5.25
CA GLY A 316 -13.25 -8.05 5.88
C GLY A 316 -14.10 -7.19 4.93
N LEU A 317 -13.68 -7.07 3.67
CA LEU A 317 -14.38 -6.39 2.60
C LEU A 317 -14.92 -7.41 1.58
N LYS A 318 -14.36 -8.62 1.54
CA LYS A 318 -14.75 -9.68 0.59
C LYS A 318 -14.72 -9.20 -0.85
N LEU A 319 -13.68 -8.43 -1.17
CA LEU A 319 -13.37 -8.02 -2.53
C LEU A 319 -12.80 -9.25 -3.25
N GLY A 320 -13.37 -9.58 -4.41
CA GLY A 320 -13.27 -10.89 -5.06
C GLY A 320 -11.89 -11.56 -5.07
N ASN A 321 -11.91 -12.89 -4.94
CA ASN A 321 -10.79 -13.75 -4.50
C ASN A 321 -9.48 -13.75 -5.33
N ARG A 322 -9.40 -13.17 -6.54
CA ARG A 322 -8.18 -13.18 -7.39
C ARG A 322 -7.82 -11.83 -8.03
N GLN A 323 -8.79 -11.10 -8.57
CA GLN A 323 -8.53 -9.85 -9.31
C GLN A 323 -8.25 -8.62 -8.42
N ALA A 324 -8.59 -8.68 -7.13
CA ALA A 324 -8.39 -7.59 -6.18
C ALA A 324 -7.36 -7.96 -5.10
N LYS A 325 -7.47 -9.17 -4.54
CA LYS A 325 -6.61 -9.65 -3.45
C LYS A 325 -5.13 -9.72 -3.84
N ASP A 326 -4.82 -10.50 -4.87
CA ASP A 326 -3.44 -10.83 -5.23
C ASP A 326 -2.65 -9.58 -5.69
N PRO A 327 -3.22 -8.65 -6.49
CA PRO A 327 -2.56 -7.39 -6.83
C PRO A 327 -2.25 -6.53 -5.60
N ILE A 328 -3.18 -6.35 -4.67
CA ILE A 328 -2.96 -5.45 -3.52
C ILE A 328 -1.89 -6.03 -2.60
N SER A 329 -1.95 -7.33 -2.28
CA SER A 329 -0.88 -7.97 -1.51
C SER A 329 0.47 -7.94 -2.26
N ALA A 330 0.46 -7.99 -3.59
CA ALA A 330 1.67 -7.84 -4.39
C ALA A 330 2.29 -6.45 -4.26
N LEU A 331 1.51 -5.36 -4.21
CA LEU A 331 2.02 -3.99 -4.02
C LEU A 331 2.85 -3.84 -2.73
N PHE A 332 2.38 -4.41 -1.62
CA PHE A 332 3.11 -4.35 -0.34
C PHE A 332 4.38 -5.21 -0.36
N ARG A 333 4.33 -6.40 -0.98
CA ARG A 333 5.52 -7.23 -1.18
C ARG A 333 6.54 -6.54 -2.10
N ALA A 334 6.07 -5.91 -3.17
CA ALA A 334 6.92 -5.15 -4.08
C ALA A 334 7.60 -3.99 -3.38
N ARG A 335 6.87 -3.25 -2.54
CA ARG A 335 7.44 -2.17 -1.74
C ARG A 335 8.64 -2.65 -0.93
N ALA A 336 8.49 -3.73 -0.16
CA ALA A 336 9.58 -4.28 0.64
C ALA A 336 10.81 -4.65 -0.21
N LEU A 337 10.60 -5.25 -1.38
CA LEU A 337 11.68 -5.58 -2.32
C LEU A 337 12.37 -4.33 -2.89
N ILE A 338 11.59 -3.34 -3.31
CA ILE A 338 12.10 -2.09 -3.88
C ILE A 338 12.90 -1.32 -2.82
N GLU A 339 12.35 -1.15 -1.62
CA GLU A 339 13.02 -0.46 -0.52
C GLU A 339 14.33 -1.15 -0.13
N THR A 340 14.35 -2.49 -0.10
CA THR A 340 15.59 -3.26 0.13
C THR A 340 16.67 -2.93 -0.90
N VAL A 341 16.30 -2.81 -2.18
CA VAL A 341 17.24 -2.46 -3.26
C VAL A 341 17.66 -0.99 -3.17
N LEU A 342 16.75 -0.08 -2.83
CA LEU A 342 17.04 1.35 -2.73
C LEU A 342 17.93 1.68 -1.54
N ASP A 343 17.60 1.17 -0.35
CA ASP A 343 18.38 1.38 0.88
C ASP A 343 19.76 0.72 0.77
N GLY A 344 19.87 -0.39 0.01
CA GLY A 344 21.10 -1.10 -0.29
C GLY A 344 21.64 -0.86 -1.71
N ARG A 345 21.42 0.32 -2.32
CA ARG A 345 21.70 0.55 -3.75
C ARG A 345 23.13 0.24 -4.17
N GLU A 346 24.12 0.80 -3.48
CA GLU A 346 25.53 0.60 -3.84
C GLU A 346 25.97 -0.86 -3.66
N THR A 347 25.54 -1.48 -2.56
CA THR A 347 25.84 -2.88 -2.26
C THR A 347 25.12 -3.79 -3.24
N PHE A 348 23.88 -3.51 -3.63
CA PHE A 348 23.14 -4.26 -4.64
C PHE A 348 23.83 -4.24 -5.99
N VAL A 349 24.29 -3.08 -6.46
CA VAL A 349 24.99 -2.94 -7.75
C VAL A 349 26.35 -3.66 -7.72
N ARG A 350 27.16 -3.42 -6.69
CA ARG A 350 28.53 -3.96 -6.59
C ARG A 350 28.62 -5.41 -6.12
N ALA A 351 27.58 -5.93 -5.46
CA ALA A 351 27.61 -7.29 -4.91
C ALA A 351 27.94 -8.32 -5.98
N LYS A 352 28.76 -9.31 -5.61
CA LYS A 352 28.90 -10.51 -6.42
C LYS A 352 27.54 -11.20 -6.55
N ALA A 353 27.34 -11.86 -7.69
CA ALA A 353 26.05 -12.47 -8.01
C ALA A 353 25.97 -13.85 -7.37
N ASP A 354 25.94 -13.89 -6.03
CA ASP A 354 25.88 -15.12 -5.24
C ASP A 354 24.76 -15.06 -4.18
N ALA A 355 24.28 -16.23 -3.76
CA ALA A 355 23.18 -16.32 -2.80
C ALA A 355 23.54 -15.85 -1.39
N GLY A 356 24.82 -15.80 -1.03
CA GLY A 356 25.28 -15.22 0.23
C GLY A 356 25.06 -13.71 0.25
N ALA A 357 25.44 -13.03 -0.84
CA ALA A 357 25.15 -11.61 -1.05
C ALA A 357 23.63 -11.34 -1.08
N ALA A 358 22.88 -12.22 -1.73
CA ALA A 358 21.42 -12.19 -1.74
C ALA A 358 20.80 -12.17 -0.35
N LYS A 359 21.23 -13.11 0.48
CA LYS A 359 20.80 -13.24 1.87
C LYS A 359 21.33 -12.09 2.74
N GLY A 360 22.52 -11.57 2.45
CA GLY A 360 23.11 -10.41 3.13
C GLY A 360 22.28 -9.15 2.93
N LEU A 361 21.74 -8.95 1.73
CA LEU A 361 20.76 -7.91 1.39
C LEU A 361 19.31 -8.32 1.69
N GLY A 362 19.10 -9.61 1.93
CA GLY A 362 17.85 -10.34 2.17
C GLY A 362 16.78 -10.15 1.12
N LEU A 363 17.26 -10.19 -0.11
CA LEU A 363 16.40 -10.45 -1.23
C LEU A 363 15.97 -11.94 -1.21
N PRO A 364 14.77 -12.26 -1.75
CA PRO A 364 14.28 -13.62 -1.75
C PRO A 364 15.20 -14.54 -2.56
N ALA A 365 15.14 -15.84 -2.25
CA ALA A 365 15.87 -16.84 -3.01
C ALA A 365 15.48 -16.79 -4.49
N GLY A 366 16.48 -16.82 -5.38
CA GLY A 366 16.28 -16.75 -6.83
C GLY A 366 16.42 -15.37 -7.46
N VAL A 367 16.66 -14.30 -6.69
CA VAL A 367 17.08 -12.98 -7.24
C VAL A 367 18.50 -13.05 -7.80
N TRP A 368 19.34 -13.94 -7.25
CA TRP A 368 20.67 -14.24 -7.76
C TRP A 368 20.81 -15.70 -8.15
N PRO A 369 21.54 -15.99 -9.25
CA PRO A 369 22.00 -17.35 -9.49
C PRO A 369 23.01 -17.73 -8.40
N ASP A 370 22.98 -19.00 -7.98
CA ASP A 370 23.99 -19.55 -7.08
C ASP A 370 25.32 -19.85 -7.77
N VAL A 371 25.38 -19.64 -9.08
CA VAL A 371 26.53 -19.85 -9.94
C VAL A 371 27.04 -18.47 -10.33
N GLU A 372 28.34 -18.21 -10.17
CA GLU A 372 28.95 -16.99 -10.69
C GLU A 372 28.86 -17.02 -12.22
N VAL A 373 27.87 -16.32 -12.78
CA VAL A 373 27.62 -16.33 -14.24
C VAL A 373 28.67 -15.50 -14.99
N LEU A 374 29.37 -14.56 -14.34
CA LEU A 374 30.41 -13.72 -14.96
C LEU A 374 31.49 -13.29 -13.95
N GLY A 375 32.71 -13.80 -14.15
CA GLY A 375 33.89 -13.64 -13.29
C GLY A 375 35.01 -12.82 -13.90
N GLY A 376 34.70 -11.67 -14.52
CA GLY A 376 35.69 -10.69 -14.98
C GLY A 376 35.60 -9.37 -14.21
N GLU A 377 36.76 -8.74 -13.94
CA GLU A 377 36.85 -7.35 -13.50
C GLU A 377 36.98 -6.45 -14.73
N GLY A 378 35.96 -5.63 -15.02
CA GLY A 378 35.96 -4.69 -16.15
C GLY A 378 34.67 -3.85 -16.23
N GLU A 379 34.77 -2.64 -16.79
CA GLU A 379 33.66 -1.65 -16.83
C GLU A 379 32.38 -2.18 -17.51
N GLY A 380 32.49 -3.08 -18.50
CA GLY A 380 31.33 -3.70 -19.16
C GLY A 380 30.71 -4.89 -18.41
N GLU A 381 31.39 -5.46 -17.42
CA GLU A 381 30.89 -6.62 -16.66
C GLU A 381 29.98 -6.19 -15.50
N GLU A 382 30.17 -4.99 -14.95
CA GLU A 382 29.29 -4.42 -13.93
C GLU A 382 27.90 -4.10 -14.48
N GLU A 383 27.82 -3.56 -15.70
CA GLU A 383 26.57 -3.30 -16.41
C GLU A 383 25.80 -4.60 -16.68
N LYS A 384 26.48 -5.63 -17.22
CA LYS A 384 25.89 -6.96 -17.42
C LYS A 384 25.33 -7.54 -16.13
N ARG A 385 26.11 -7.49 -15.06
CA ARG A 385 25.73 -8.00 -13.73
C ARG A 385 24.50 -7.26 -13.20
N SER A 386 24.44 -5.95 -13.39
CA SER A 386 23.30 -5.12 -12.97
C SER A 386 22.04 -5.49 -13.76
N MET A 387 22.13 -5.62 -15.08
CA MET A 387 21.00 -6.05 -15.93
C MET A 387 20.47 -7.44 -15.53
N MET A 388 21.35 -8.41 -15.26
CA MET A 388 20.95 -9.73 -14.76
C MET A 388 20.15 -9.63 -13.45
N LYS A 389 20.65 -8.84 -12.49
CA LYS A 389 20.03 -8.66 -11.17
C LYS A 389 18.65 -8.03 -11.28
N PHE A 390 18.53 -6.93 -12.02
CA PHE A 390 17.25 -6.27 -12.24
C PHE A 390 16.29 -7.16 -13.04
N GLY A 391 16.81 -7.91 -14.01
CA GLY A 391 16.02 -8.82 -14.82
C GLY A 391 15.40 -9.95 -14.00
N LEU A 392 16.21 -10.60 -13.16
CA LEU A 392 15.76 -11.63 -12.22
C LEU A 392 14.83 -11.06 -11.14
N LEU A 393 15.11 -9.85 -10.64
CA LEU A 393 14.26 -9.16 -9.68
C LEU A 393 12.88 -8.90 -10.27
N LEU A 394 12.79 -8.44 -11.53
CA LEU A 394 11.52 -8.18 -12.20
C LEU A 394 10.64 -9.43 -12.29
N ARG A 395 11.23 -10.63 -12.40
CA ARG A 395 10.46 -11.90 -12.43
C ARG A 395 9.72 -12.22 -11.14
N GLN A 396 10.00 -11.52 -10.04
CA GLN A 396 9.27 -11.71 -8.81
C GLN A 396 7.78 -11.43 -9.06
N PRO A 397 6.85 -12.37 -8.76
CA PRO A 397 5.43 -12.19 -9.07
C PRO A 397 4.77 -10.98 -8.39
N SER A 398 5.44 -10.39 -7.39
CA SER A 398 5.05 -9.15 -6.75
C SER A 398 5.37 -7.90 -7.58
N LEU A 399 6.36 -7.95 -8.48
CA LEU A 399 6.80 -6.84 -9.33
C LEU A 399 6.24 -6.95 -10.75
N THR A 400 6.31 -8.13 -11.36
CA THR A 400 5.69 -8.38 -12.67
C THR A 400 4.96 -9.72 -12.68
N SER A 401 3.67 -9.69 -13.03
CA SER A 401 2.87 -10.89 -13.25
C SER A 401 1.60 -10.55 -14.03
N SER A 402 1.60 -10.83 -15.33
CA SER A 402 0.44 -10.70 -16.22
C SER A 402 -0.74 -11.53 -15.71
N ALA A 403 -0.47 -12.75 -15.25
CA ALA A 403 -1.47 -13.67 -14.68
C ALA A 403 -2.18 -13.11 -13.44
N ASN A 404 -1.49 -12.29 -12.64
CA ASN A 404 -2.03 -11.69 -11.42
C ASN A 404 -2.38 -10.20 -11.60
N HIS A 405 -2.37 -9.65 -12.82
CA HIS A 405 -2.56 -8.22 -13.09
C HIS A 405 -1.61 -7.29 -12.31
N VAL A 406 -0.37 -7.76 -12.08
CA VAL A 406 0.69 -7.03 -11.39
C VAL A 406 1.67 -6.49 -12.42
N SER A 407 2.00 -5.21 -12.31
CA SER A 407 3.00 -4.54 -13.14
C SER A 407 3.88 -3.64 -12.30
N LEU A 408 5.10 -3.36 -12.82
CA LEU A 408 6.11 -2.60 -12.09
C LEU A 408 5.63 -1.18 -11.77
N ALA A 409 4.96 -0.51 -12.70
CA ALA A 409 4.60 0.89 -12.56
C ALA A 409 3.68 1.19 -11.34
N PRO A 410 2.53 0.51 -11.13
CA PRO A 410 1.74 0.67 -9.91
C PRO A 410 2.49 0.21 -8.66
N ALA A 411 3.30 -0.84 -8.73
CA ALA A 411 4.10 -1.31 -7.60
C ALA A 411 5.12 -0.27 -7.13
N LEU A 412 5.85 0.33 -8.07
CA LEU A 412 6.84 1.37 -7.82
C LEU A 412 6.20 2.66 -7.34
N LEU A 413 5.07 3.06 -7.96
CA LEU A 413 4.33 4.24 -7.55
C LEU A 413 3.79 4.08 -6.12
N PHE A 414 3.21 2.92 -5.78
CA PHE A 414 2.75 2.63 -4.42
C PHE A 414 3.90 2.69 -3.42
N ALA A 415 5.02 2.03 -3.72
CA ALA A 415 6.19 2.02 -2.84
C ALA A 415 6.74 3.44 -2.61
N LEU A 416 6.79 4.28 -3.66
CA LEU A 416 7.21 5.68 -3.56
C LEU A 416 6.28 6.50 -2.65
N VAL A 417 4.97 6.48 -2.91
CA VAL A 417 4.03 7.30 -2.12
C VAL A 417 3.96 6.84 -0.66
N SER A 418 4.15 5.54 -0.40
CA SER A 418 4.28 5.01 0.96
C SER A 418 5.53 5.54 1.65
N ARG A 419 6.70 5.50 1.01
CA ARG A 419 7.97 6.03 1.56
C ARG A 419 7.85 7.52 1.88
N LEU A 420 7.29 8.30 0.96
CA LEU A 420 7.08 9.74 1.16
C LEU A 420 6.05 10.03 2.27
N ALA A 421 4.98 9.24 2.39
CA ALA A 421 3.99 9.37 3.46
C ALA A 421 4.62 9.11 4.83
N HIS A 422 5.45 8.07 4.96
CA HIS A 422 6.21 7.82 6.19
C HIS A 422 7.18 8.96 6.50
N ALA A 423 7.94 9.44 5.51
CA ALA A 423 8.88 10.55 5.69
C ALA A 423 8.18 11.83 6.19
N SER A 424 6.93 12.07 5.76
CA SER A 424 6.16 13.25 6.17
C SER A 424 5.67 13.24 7.62
N LEU A 425 5.56 12.07 8.26
CA LEU A 425 5.11 11.94 9.64
C LEU A 425 6.27 11.84 10.65
N HIS A 426 7.53 11.89 10.20
CA HIS A 426 8.69 11.84 11.09
C HIS A 426 8.94 13.21 11.79
N PRO A 427 9.09 13.23 13.13
CA PRO A 427 9.14 14.47 13.93
C PRO A 427 10.41 15.31 13.74
N ASP A 428 11.50 14.77 13.19
CA ASP A 428 12.77 15.48 13.03
C ASP A 428 12.81 16.43 11.80
N ALA A 429 11.69 16.59 11.09
CA ALA A 429 11.57 17.33 9.84
C ALA A 429 11.24 18.84 10.03
N ASP A 430 11.79 19.48 11.06
CA ASP A 430 11.40 20.85 11.49
C ASP A 430 11.98 21.98 10.62
N GLY A 431 12.13 21.73 9.31
CA GLY A 431 12.56 22.73 8.34
C GLY A 431 12.06 22.40 6.96
N GLY A 432 11.06 23.16 6.48
CA GLY A 432 10.38 22.90 5.19
C GLY A 432 11.31 22.75 3.99
N LYS A 433 12.44 23.46 3.96
CA LYS A 433 13.47 23.32 2.91
C LYS A 433 14.17 21.94 2.95
N LYS A 434 14.55 21.48 4.15
CA LYS A 434 15.17 20.15 4.33
C LYS A 434 14.19 19.02 3.99
N LYS A 435 12.90 19.23 4.28
CA LYS A 435 11.84 18.27 3.94
C LYS A 435 11.69 18.11 2.42
N ALA A 436 11.64 19.20 1.66
CA ALA A 436 11.53 19.15 0.20
C ALA A 436 12.75 18.49 -0.45
N GLU A 437 13.96 18.80 0.02
CA GLU A 437 15.20 18.17 -0.45
C GLU A 437 15.21 16.65 -0.17
N ALA A 438 14.75 16.23 1.01
CA ALA A 438 14.63 14.81 1.35
C ALA A 438 13.55 14.08 0.51
N GLU A 439 12.41 14.70 0.25
CA GLU A 439 11.38 14.13 -0.63
C GLU A 439 11.90 13.99 -2.07
N GLU A 440 12.63 14.98 -2.57
CA GLU A 440 13.27 14.91 -3.89
C GLU A 440 14.31 13.79 -3.98
N GLU A 441 15.16 13.63 -2.96
CA GLU A 441 16.15 12.55 -2.88
C GLU A 441 15.48 11.17 -2.93
N ILE A 442 14.40 10.99 -2.16
CA ILE A 442 13.59 9.77 -2.20
C ILE A 442 13.11 9.53 -3.64
N VAL A 443 12.46 10.51 -4.26
CA VAL A 443 11.89 10.39 -5.61
C VAL A 443 12.97 10.02 -6.63
N ARG A 444 14.15 10.64 -6.57
CA ARG A 444 15.29 10.31 -7.45
C ARG A 444 15.74 8.86 -7.32
N GLY A 445 15.69 8.27 -6.12
CA GLY A 445 15.94 6.85 -5.91
C GLY A 445 14.96 5.96 -6.68
N TYR A 446 13.66 6.26 -6.61
CA TYR A 446 12.63 5.49 -7.33
C TYR A 446 12.70 5.70 -8.84
N VAL A 447 13.01 6.91 -9.32
CA VAL A 447 13.25 7.18 -10.74
C VAL A 447 14.43 6.38 -11.25
N TRP A 448 15.54 6.34 -10.50
CA TRP A 448 16.68 5.51 -10.84
C TRP A 448 16.27 4.03 -10.95
N PHE A 449 15.52 3.49 -9.98
CA PHE A 449 15.06 2.11 -10.03
C PHE A 449 14.23 1.83 -11.30
N TRP A 450 13.31 2.74 -11.65
CA TRP A 450 12.54 2.65 -12.90
C TRP A 450 13.44 2.60 -14.13
N GLU A 451 14.43 3.49 -14.22
CA GLU A 451 15.38 3.54 -15.33
C GLU A 451 16.15 2.22 -15.45
N GLN A 452 16.67 1.68 -14.34
CA GLN A 452 17.37 0.39 -14.36
C GLN A 452 16.49 -0.77 -14.84
N CYS A 453 15.21 -0.77 -14.48
CA CYS A 453 14.28 -1.81 -14.89
C CYS A 453 13.79 -1.67 -16.34
N THR A 454 13.86 -0.48 -16.93
CA THR A 454 13.36 -0.20 -18.29
C THR A 454 14.48 -0.09 -19.33
N GLN A 455 15.73 -0.02 -18.89
CA GLN A 455 16.91 -0.11 -19.75
C GLN A 455 16.87 -1.37 -20.63
N SER A 456 17.26 -1.21 -21.89
CA SER A 456 17.45 -2.31 -22.84
C SER A 456 16.25 -3.26 -23.00
N GLY A 457 15.03 -2.78 -22.72
CA GLY A 457 13.80 -3.57 -22.85
C GLY A 457 13.64 -4.68 -21.79
N LEU A 458 14.29 -4.55 -20.63
CA LEU A 458 14.31 -5.60 -19.62
C LEU A 458 12.91 -5.90 -19.04
N LEU A 459 12.06 -4.88 -18.93
CA LEU A 459 10.70 -5.00 -18.43
C LEU A 459 9.83 -5.89 -19.33
N GLU A 460 9.94 -5.72 -20.65
CA GLU A 460 9.22 -6.53 -21.65
C GLU A 460 9.66 -8.00 -21.62
N ARG A 461 10.91 -8.24 -21.20
CA ARG A 461 11.54 -9.55 -21.13
C ARG A 461 11.37 -10.24 -19.77
N ALA A 462 10.80 -9.55 -18.78
CA ALA A 462 10.67 -10.04 -17.41
C ALA A 462 9.91 -11.39 -17.31
N GLU A 463 8.98 -11.67 -18.21
CA GLU A 463 8.19 -12.93 -18.21
C GLU A 463 8.71 -13.99 -19.19
N GLU A 464 9.87 -13.79 -19.84
CA GLU A 464 10.47 -14.79 -20.74
C GLU A 464 10.71 -16.12 -20.01
N LYS A 465 10.58 -17.23 -20.72
CA LYS A 465 10.96 -18.55 -20.18
C LYS A 465 12.45 -18.80 -20.42
N PRO A 466 13.12 -19.60 -19.57
CA PRO A 466 14.49 -20.00 -19.84
C PRO A 466 14.58 -20.67 -21.21
N VAL A 467 15.61 -20.33 -22.00
CA VAL A 467 15.86 -20.96 -23.32
C VAL A 467 15.94 -22.49 -23.23
N LEU A 468 16.49 -23.02 -22.13
CA LEU A 468 16.61 -24.46 -21.90
C LEU A 468 15.62 -24.96 -20.84
N ASP A 469 14.88 -26.03 -21.16
CA ASP A 469 14.02 -26.72 -20.21
C ASP A 469 14.78 -27.74 -19.34
N GLY A 470 14.11 -28.30 -18.33
CA GLY A 470 14.73 -29.26 -17.41
C GLY A 470 15.21 -30.56 -18.07
N ASN A 471 14.57 -30.99 -19.16
CA ASN A 471 14.97 -32.21 -19.89
C ASN A 471 16.22 -31.96 -20.75
N GLN A 472 16.30 -30.78 -21.36
CA GLN A 472 17.45 -30.35 -22.14
C GLN A 472 18.67 -30.15 -21.24
N ILE A 473 18.50 -29.49 -20.09
CA ILE A 473 19.54 -29.34 -19.07
C ILE A 473 20.06 -30.72 -18.61
N LYS A 474 19.15 -31.67 -18.34
CA LYS A 474 19.50 -33.05 -18.02
C LYS A 474 20.34 -33.70 -19.12
N SER A 475 19.94 -33.55 -20.38
CA SER A 475 20.66 -34.14 -21.52
C SER A 475 22.04 -33.52 -21.73
N ILE A 476 22.23 -32.23 -21.42
CA ILE A 476 23.48 -31.50 -21.63
C ILE A 476 24.51 -31.83 -20.54
N LEU A 477 24.08 -31.80 -19.27
CA LEU A 477 24.94 -31.94 -18.10
C LEU A 477 24.97 -33.36 -17.52
N ASN A 478 24.17 -34.28 -18.07
CA ASN A 478 24.11 -35.69 -17.68
C ASN A 478 23.90 -35.93 -16.16
N PHE A 479 23.07 -35.11 -15.49
CA PHE A 479 22.74 -35.28 -14.07
C PHE A 479 21.25 -35.59 -13.86
N HIS A 480 20.91 -36.11 -12.69
CA HIS A 480 19.53 -36.47 -12.35
C HIS A 480 18.70 -35.23 -11.95
N PRO A 481 17.48 -35.06 -12.47
CA PRO A 481 16.59 -33.96 -12.09
C PRO A 481 16.39 -33.89 -10.58
N GLY A 482 16.58 -32.71 -10.02
CA GLY A 482 16.50 -32.49 -8.59
C GLY A 482 16.47 -31.01 -8.22
N PRO A 483 16.79 -30.64 -6.96
CA PRO A 483 16.74 -29.26 -6.47
C PRO A 483 17.71 -28.31 -7.18
N LEU A 484 18.67 -28.85 -7.95
CA LEU A 484 19.61 -28.06 -8.77
C LEU A 484 18.99 -27.56 -10.07
N THR A 485 17.98 -28.25 -10.63
CA THR A 485 17.38 -27.89 -11.93
C THR A 485 16.83 -26.46 -11.94
N PRO A 486 16.03 -26.04 -10.94
CA PRO A 486 15.54 -24.65 -10.89
C PRO A 486 16.67 -23.62 -10.74
N ARG A 487 17.75 -23.97 -10.02
CA ARG A 487 18.92 -23.08 -9.83
C ARG A 487 19.66 -22.86 -11.15
N ILE A 488 19.84 -23.93 -11.92
CA ILE A 488 20.45 -23.88 -13.25
C ILE A 488 19.55 -23.08 -14.21
N GLN A 489 18.23 -23.25 -14.15
CA GLN A 489 17.29 -22.45 -14.94
C GLN A 489 17.37 -20.96 -14.59
N THR A 490 17.52 -20.59 -13.32
CA THR A 490 17.76 -19.20 -12.90
C THR A 490 19.08 -18.66 -13.47
N ALA A 491 20.16 -19.46 -13.49
CA ALA A 491 21.43 -19.06 -14.08
C ALA A 491 21.33 -18.85 -15.61
N ILE A 492 20.62 -19.74 -16.31
CA ILE A 492 20.35 -19.61 -17.75
C ILE A 492 19.51 -18.37 -18.05
N LEU A 493 18.50 -18.09 -17.23
CA LEU A 493 17.72 -16.86 -17.34
C LEU A 493 18.57 -15.61 -17.12
N ALA A 494 19.44 -15.62 -16.12
CA ALA A 494 20.37 -14.52 -15.89
C ALA A 494 21.24 -14.28 -17.13
N TRP A 495 21.85 -15.34 -17.66
CA TRP A 495 22.62 -15.29 -18.90
C TRP A 495 21.80 -14.76 -20.08
N GLN A 496 20.57 -15.23 -20.27
CA GLN A 496 19.66 -14.79 -21.34
C GLN A 496 19.33 -13.29 -21.26
N LEU A 497 19.25 -12.73 -20.05
CA LEU A 497 18.92 -11.32 -19.83
C LEU A 497 20.13 -10.39 -19.97
N ALA A 498 21.35 -10.92 -19.99
CA ALA A 498 22.56 -10.13 -20.06
C ALA A 498 22.93 -9.71 -21.49
N PRO A 499 23.55 -8.54 -21.67
CA PRO A 499 24.02 -8.09 -22.97
C PRO A 499 25.34 -8.78 -23.39
N PRO A 500 25.55 -9.06 -24.70
CA PRO A 500 24.57 -8.91 -25.78
C PRO A 500 23.44 -9.94 -25.61
N SER A 501 22.19 -9.46 -25.63
CA SER A 501 21.05 -10.37 -25.57
C SER A 501 21.12 -11.31 -26.76
N PRO A 502 20.94 -12.62 -26.58
CA PRO A 502 20.69 -13.50 -27.71
C PRO A 502 19.49 -12.93 -28.49
N SER A 503 19.62 -12.88 -29.82
CA SER A 503 18.58 -12.36 -30.70
C SER A 503 17.44 -13.37 -30.75
N SER A 504 16.20 -12.91 -30.49
CA SER A 504 14.97 -13.70 -30.50
C SER A 504 14.65 -14.45 -31.82
N GLN A 505 15.52 -14.35 -32.82
CA GLN A 505 15.51 -15.04 -34.10
C GLN A 505 16.90 -15.63 -34.42
N GLY A 506 17.33 -16.71 -33.74
CA GLY A 506 18.66 -17.30 -33.97
C GLY A 506 19.03 -18.52 -33.10
N PRO A 507 20.27 -19.04 -33.15
CA PRO A 507 20.70 -20.33 -32.55
C PRO A 507 20.88 -20.27 -31.03
N GLU A 508 19.99 -19.58 -30.31
CA GLU A 508 20.07 -19.32 -28.87
C GLU A 508 20.18 -20.61 -28.04
N HIS A 509 19.56 -21.69 -28.51
CA HIS A 509 19.61 -23.00 -27.86
C HIS A 509 21.02 -23.61 -27.88
N ALA A 510 21.71 -23.50 -29.01
CA ALA A 510 23.06 -24.04 -29.17
C ALA A 510 24.08 -23.22 -28.37
N GLU A 511 23.92 -21.89 -28.35
CA GLU A 511 24.75 -20.98 -27.56
C GLU A 511 24.54 -21.18 -26.06
N ALA A 512 23.29 -21.27 -25.59
CA ALA A 512 22.98 -21.57 -24.20
C ALA A 512 23.53 -22.94 -23.78
N ALA A 513 23.43 -23.95 -24.64
CA ALA A 513 23.97 -25.27 -24.37
C ALA A 513 25.51 -25.30 -24.33
N ALA A 514 26.18 -24.53 -25.19
CA ALA A 514 27.63 -24.38 -25.18
C ALA A 514 28.10 -23.65 -23.91
N TRP A 515 27.47 -22.52 -23.59
CA TRP A 515 27.72 -21.74 -22.38
C TRP A 515 27.52 -22.59 -21.12
N LEU A 516 26.44 -23.37 -21.05
CA LEU A 516 26.15 -24.23 -19.90
C LEU A 516 27.22 -25.30 -19.69
N LYS A 517 27.73 -25.91 -20.78
CA LYS A 517 28.82 -26.89 -20.72
C LYS A 517 30.12 -26.26 -20.25
N GLU A 518 30.51 -25.12 -20.83
CA GLU A 518 31.72 -24.39 -20.45
C GLU A 518 31.71 -24.00 -18.97
N THR A 519 30.61 -23.38 -18.52
CA THR A 519 30.42 -22.96 -17.12
C THR A 519 30.44 -24.16 -16.17
N SER A 520 29.87 -25.31 -16.57
CA SER A 520 29.94 -26.52 -15.74
C SER A 520 31.36 -27.09 -15.62
N SER A 521 32.15 -27.05 -16.70
CA SER A 521 33.53 -27.55 -16.68
C SER A 521 34.48 -26.66 -15.88
N ALA A 522 34.17 -25.36 -15.76
CA ALA A 522 34.93 -24.41 -14.95
C ALA A 522 34.62 -24.51 -13.45
N ALA A 523 33.51 -25.17 -13.06
CA ALA A 523 33.08 -25.33 -11.68
C ALA A 523 33.49 -26.67 -11.06
N GLU A 524 33.92 -27.64 -11.87
CA GLU A 524 34.63 -28.88 -11.46
C GLU A 524 36.11 -28.59 -11.15
#